data_AF-A0ABD0PWI7-F1
#
_entry.id   AF-A0ABD0PWI7-F1
#
_cell.length_a   1.000
_cell.length_b   1.000
_cell.length_c   1.000
_cell.angle_alpha   90.00
_cell.angle_beta   90.00
_cell.angle_gamma   90.00
#
_symmetry.space_group_name_H-M   'P 1'
#
loop_
_entity.id
_entity.type
_entity.pdbx_description
1 polymer ?
#
loop_
_entity_poly.entity_id
_entity_poly.type
_entity_poly.pdbx_seq_one_letter_code
_entity_poly.pdbx_strand_id
1 'polypeptide(L)' 'GDIHFVKHLKFTTWPDHGTPHSSEQLVCFIRYMRAVHTKGPIIVHCSAGIGRAGVLICTDVILSLIEKDL' A
#
# COMPACT_ATOMS: atom_id res chain seq x y z
N GLY A 1 -31.48 -0.07 1.24
CA GLY A 1 -30.16 -0.49 1.74
C GLY A 1 -29.12 0.27 0.97
N ASP A 2 -28.07 0.74 1.63
CA ASP A 2 -27.06 1.58 0.99
C ASP A 2 -26.05 0.74 0.20
N ILE A 3 -25.63 1.24 -0.95
CA ILE A 3 -24.64 0.59 -1.84
C ILE A 3 -23.29 1.26 -1.65
N HIS A 4 -22.24 0.45 -1.48
CA HIS A 4 -20.86 0.92 -1.35
C HIS A 4 -19.97 0.27 -2.41
N PHE A 5 -19.12 1.08 -3.05
CA PHE A 5 -18.12 0.61 -4.01
C PHE A 5 -16.75 0.55 -3.34
N VAL A 6 -16.07 -0.59 -3.48
CA VAL A 6 -14.73 -0.84 -2.90
C VAL A 6 -13.73 -1.09 -4.01
N LYS A 7 -12.56 -0.47 -3.90
CA LYS A 7 -11.40 -0.75 -4.77
C LYS A 7 -10.45 -1.68 -4.01
N HIS A 8 -10.32 -2.91 -4.47
CA HIS A 8 -9.42 -3.90 -3.87
C HIS A 8 -8.14 -4.03 -4.70
N LEU A 9 -7.00 -3.66 -4.11
CA LEU A 9 -5.70 -3.69 -4.78
C LEU A 9 -4.84 -4.82 -4.21
N LYS A 10 -4.34 -5.70 -5.08
CA LYS A 10 -3.48 -6.83 -4.68
C LYS A 10 -2.10 -6.72 -5.33
N PHE A 11 -1.07 -6.55 -4.52
CA PHE A 11 0.32 -6.65 -4.97
C PHE A 11 0.77 -8.12 -4.94
N THR A 12 1.03 -8.71 -6.10
CA THR A 12 1.24 -10.17 -6.24
C THR A 12 2.70 -10.60 -6.26
N THR A 13 3.63 -9.69 -6.51
CA THR A 13 5.07 -9.96 -6.66
C THR A 13 5.85 -9.75 -5.36
N TRP A 14 5.26 -10.19 -4.23
CA TRP A 14 5.87 -10.11 -2.90
C TRP A 14 5.64 -11.41 -2.10
N PRO A 15 6.67 -12.29 -2.03
CA PRO A 15 6.59 -13.55 -1.31
C PRO A 15 6.39 -13.33 0.19
N ASP A 16 5.80 -14.33 0.86
CA ASP A 16 5.71 -14.29 2.31
C ASP A 16 7.09 -14.47 2.95
N HIS A 17 7.33 -13.79 4.07
CA HIS A 17 8.63 -13.76 4.75
C HIS A 17 9.82 -13.29 3.88
N GLY A 18 9.56 -12.57 2.79
CA GLY A 18 10.58 -12.00 1.91
C GLY A 18 10.35 -10.52 1.61
N THR A 19 11.09 -10.01 0.63
CA THR A 19 11.01 -8.63 0.12
C THR A 19 10.29 -8.60 -1.23
N PRO A 20 9.75 -7.44 -1.66
CA PRO A 20 9.17 -7.33 -3.00
C PRO A 20 10.25 -7.61 -4.05
N HIS A 21 9.87 -8.23 -5.17
CA HIS A 21 10.83 -8.53 -6.25
C HIS A 21 11.34 -7.27 -6.96
N SER A 22 10.62 -6.14 -6.87
CA SER A 22 11.02 -4.84 -7.40
C SER A 22 10.50 -3.72 -6.51
N SER A 23 11.42 -2.84 -6.09
CA SER A 23 11.13 -1.60 -5.38
C SER A 23 10.30 -0.64 -6.23
N GLU A 24 10.58 -0.58 -7.54
CA GLU A 24 9.92 0.31 -8.48
C GLU A 24 8.44 -0.07 -8.62
N GLN A 25 8.15 -1.37 -8.68
CA GLN A 25 6.77 -1.87 -8.70
C GLN A 25 6.03 -1.55 -7.40
N LEU A 26 6.70 -1.65 -6.24
CA LEU A 26 6.09 -1.28 -4.96
C LEU A 26 5.76 0.22 -4.91
N VAL A 27 6.69 1.08 -5.33
CA VAL A 27 6.46 2.53 -5.39
C VAL A 27 5.33 2.88 -6.36
N CYS A 28 5.28 2.22 -7.52
CA CYS A 28 4.19 2.39 -8.48
C CYS A 28 2.84 1.97 -7.88
N PHE A 29 2.81 0.84 -7.17
CA PHE A 29 1.61 0.37 -6.46
C PHE A 29 1.14 1.37 -5.38
N ILE A 30 2.06 1.90 -4.57
CA ILE A 30 1.76 2.92 -3.55
C ILE A 30 1.19 4.19 -4.20
N ARG A 31 1.81 4.68 -5.27
CA ARG A 31 1.32 5.85 -6.02
C ARG A 31 -0.07 5.63 -6.58
N TYR A 32 -0.32 4.46 -7.17
CA TYR A 32 -1.65 4.10 -7.67
C TYR A 32 -2.68 3.99 -6.55
N MET A 33 -2.32 3.36 -5.42
CA MET A 33 -3.16 3.26 -4.23
C MET A 33 -3.60 4.65 -3.73
N ARG A 34 -2.67 5.60 -3.63
CA ARG A 34 -2.97 7.00 -3.29
C ARG A 34 -3.90 7.65 -4.30
N ALA A 35 -3.63 7.49 -5.59
CA ALA A 35 -4.40 8.12 -6.66
C ALA A 35 -5.86 7.65 -6.73
N VAL A 36 -6.13 6.38 -6.39
CA VAL A 36 -7.49 5.83 -6.43
C VAL A 36 -8.25 5.94 -5.11
N HIS A 37 -7.56 6.20 -4.01
CA HIS A 37 -8.15 6.42 -2.69
C HIS A 37 -8.76 7.82 -2.60
N THR A 38 -9.94 7.92 -1.99
CA THR A 38 -10.70 9.19 -1.95
C THR A 38 -11.03 9.66 -0.54
N LYS A 39 -11.39 8.75 0.36
CA LYS A 39 -11.81 9.08 1.73
C LYS A 39 -11.69 7.89 2.67
N GLY A 40 -11.56 8.19 3.96
CA GLY A 40 -11.51 7.20 5.04
C GLY A 40 -10.15 6.50 5.18
N PRO A 41 -10.02 5.54 6.10
CA PRO A 41 -8.78 4.78 6.23
C PRO A 41 -8.58 3.81 5.05
N ILE A 42 -7.33 3.57 4.68
CA ILE A 42 -6.95 2.48 3.77
C ILE A 42 -6.77 1.21 4.59
N ILE A 43 -7.45 0.13 4.20
CA ILE A 43 -7.25 -1.19 4.80
C ILE A 43 -6.07 -1.87 4.10
N VAL A 44 -5.02 -2.15 4.86
CA VAL A 44 -3.83 -2.88 4.40
C VAL A 44 -3.78 -4.22 5.12
N HIS A 45 -3.62 -5.32 4.39
CA HIS A 45 -3.44 -6.65 4.99
C HIS A 45 -2.40 -7.47 4.22
N CYS A 46 -1.89 -8.52 4.86
CA CYS A 46 -1.09 -9.56 4.22
C CYS A 46 -1.55 -10.94 4.70
N SER A 47 -0.64 -11.80 5.16
CA SER A 47 -0.98 -13.05 5.86
C SER A 47 -1.26 -12.75 7.35
N ALA A 48 -0.23 -12.45 8.13
CA ALA A 48 -0.36 -12.11 9.55
C ALA A 48 -0.71 -10.63 9.84
N GLY A 49 -0.81 -9.80 8.81
CA GLY A 49 -1.13 -8.37 8.97
C GLY A 49 -0.02 -7.48 9.53
N ILE A 50 1.21 -7.99 9.68
CA ILE A 50 2.33 -7.25 10.30
C ILE A 50 3.48 -6.95 9.33
N GLY A 51 3.99 -7.96 8.62
CA GLY A 51 5.23 -7.83 7.83
C GLY A 51 5.06 -6.93 6.59
N ARG A 52 4.58 -7.51 5.50
CA ARG A 52 4.35 -6.79 4.22
C ARG A 52 3.45 -5.57 4.37
N ALA A 53 2.42 -5.69 5.23
CA ALA A 53 1.52 -4.59 5.56
C ALA A 53 2.27 -3.41 6.22
N GLY A 54 3.08 -3.69 7.25
CA GLY A 54 3.88 -2.67 7.92
C GLY A 54 4.92 -2.01 7.01
N VAL A 55 5.59 -2.80 6.16
CA VAL A 55 6.55 -2.25 5.19
C VAL A 55 5.86 -1.34 4.17
N LEU A 56 4.67 -1.72 3.67
CA LEU A 56 3.89 -0.86 2.77
C LEU A 56 3.49 0.46 3.44
N ILE A 57 2.97 0.40 4.68
CA ILE A 57 2.59 1.60 5.44
C ILE A 57 3.80 2.49 5.71
N CYS A 58 4.93 1.92 6.15
CA CYS A 58 6.15 2.67 6.43
C CYS A 58 6.69 3.36 5.17
N THR A 59 6.73 2.64 4.05
CA THR A 59 7.18 3.18 2.76
C THR A 59 6.27 4.31 2.28
N ASP A 60 4.95 4.15 2.43
CA ASP A 60 3.98 5.19 2.14
C ASP A 60 4.25 6.45 2.98
N VAL A 61 4.39 6.32 4.31
CA VAL A 61 4.70 7.46 5.17
C VAL A 61 5.99 8.16 4.76
N ILE A 62 7.08 7.41 4.56
CA ILE A 62 8.39 7.96 4.17
C ILE A 62 8.30 8.70 2.83
N LEU A 63 7.66 8.12 1.82
CA LEU A 63 7.47 8.79 0.52
C LEU A 63 6.68 10.10 0.69
N SER A 64 5.68 10.13 1.57
CA SER A 64 4.92 11.36 1.85
C SER A 64 5.72 12.42 2.61
N LEU A 65 6.70 12.02 3.43
CA LEU A 65 7.60 12.97 4.10
C LEU A 65 8.60 13.56 3.12
N ILE A 66 9.22 12.71 2.30
CA ILE A 66 10.14 13.14 1.23
C ILE A 66 9.44 14.09 0.26
N GLU A 67 8.21 13.77 -0.19
CA GLU A 67 7.44 14.64 -1.09
C GLU A 67 7.07 15.99 -0.48
N LYS A 68 7.11 16.11 0.85
CA LYS A 68 6.86 17.36 1.59
C LYS A 68 8.12 18.09 2.00
N ASP A 69 9.30 17.57 1.63
CA ASP A 69 10.61 18.10 2.03
C ASP A 69 10.74 18.23 3.57
N LEU A 70 10.20 17.24 4.29
CA LEU A 70 10.21 17.12 5.75
C LEU A 70 11.15 16.01 6.22
#